data_AF-A0A7L2RUF0-F1
#
_entry.id   AF-A0A7L2RUF0-F1
#
_cell.length_a   1.000
_cell.length_b   1.000
_cell.length_c   1.000
_cell.angle_alpha   90.00
_cell.angle_beta   90.00
_cell.angle_gamma   90.00
#
_symmetry.space_group_name_H-M   'P 1'
#
loop_
_entity.id
_entity.type
_entity.pdbx_description
1 polymer ?
#
loop_
_entity_poly.entity_id
_entity_poly.type
_entity_poly.pdbx_seq_one_letter_code
_entity_poly.pdbx_strand_id
1 'polypeptide(L)'
;SGQGMHFTIHCYKSTTPSAGMPVAFSVQLEGRSYYMCCEKECGQVVVRFKEGEVPKEIPGESNIIFFKKTFTSCCSRAFKFEYSLEEGMYLAFEQEGYLRKLILKKLSRKDEVDETMKMNL
;
A
#
# COMPACT_ATOMS: atom_id res chain seq x y z
N SER A 1 12.15 -10.62 -16.91
CA SER A 1 10.86 -9.91 -16.99
C SER A 1 9.76 -10.94 -16.89
N GLY A 2 8.96 -10.91 -15.81
CA GLY A 2 7.88 -11.89 -15.59
C GLY A 2 6.58 -11.46 -16.28
N GLN A 3 5.78 -12.42 -16.73
CA GLN A 3 4.43 -12.19 -17.27
C GLN A 3 3.43 -11.95 -16.12
N GLY A 4 3.59 -10.83 -15.41
CA GLY A 4 2.76 -10.48 -14.24
C GLY A 4 2.09 -9.12 -14.38
N MET A 5 1.24 -8.78 -13.42
CA MET A 5 0.67 -7.45 -13.29
C MET A 5 1.75 -6.46 -12.83
N HIS A 6 1.91 -5.36 -13.57
CA HIS A 6 2.85 -4.32 -13.23
C HIS A 6 2.16 -3.24 -12.39
N PHE A 7 2.72 -2.98 -11.20
CA PHE A 7 2.32 -1.86 -10.37
C PHE A 7 3.19 -0.64 -10.68
N THR A 8 2.55 0.52 -10.84
CA THR A 8 3.20 1.82 -10.82
C THR A 8 3.06 2.42 -9.42
N ILE A 9 4.18 2.89 -8.87
CA ILE A 9 4.23 3.56 -7.57
C ILE A 9 4.40 5.07 -7.82
N HIS A 10 3.37 5.84 -7.49
CA HIS A 10 3.35 7.29 -7.62
C HIS A 10 3.85 7.90 -6.32
N CYS A 11 4.99 8.60 -6.35
CA CYS A 11 5.57 9.22 -5.16
C CYS A 11 5.10 10.67 -5.03
N TYR A 12 4.69 11.06 -3.83
CA TYR A 12 4.28 12.43 -3.52
C TYR A 12 5.30 13.11 -2.60
N LYS A 13 5.37 14.44 -2.68
CA LYS A 13 6.16 15.24 -1.75
C LYS A 13 5.50 15.17 -0.37
N SER A 14 6.30 14.98 0.67
CA SER A 14 5.85 15.00 2.06
C SER A 14 6.42 16.22 2.78
N THR A 15 5.59 16.87 3.60
CA THR A 15 6.04 17.85 4.60
C THR A 15 6.40 17.19 5.94
N THR A 16 6.17 15.88 6.08
CA THR A 16 6.31 15.13 7.35
C THR A 16 7.20 13.90 7.16
N PRO A 17 8.54 14.06 7.16
CA PRO A 17 9.47 12.98 6.80
C PRO A 17 9.41 11.75 7.71
N SER A 18 9.06 11.92 8.99
CA SER A 18 8.99 10.84 9.98
C SER A 18 7.91 9.80 9.68
N ALA A 19 6.87 10.17 8.92
CA ALA A 19 5.80 9.26 8.54
C ALA A 19 6.24 8.27 7.44
N GLY A 20 7.33 8.52 6.71
CA GLY A 20 7.73 7.78 5.51
C GLY A 20 7.37 8.51 4.22
N MET A 21 7.70 7.92 3.07
CA MET A 21 7.42 8.54 1.76
C MET A 21 5.97 8.24 1.32
N PRO A 22 5.11 9.26 1.13
CA PRO A 22 3.74 9.02 0.68
C PRO A 22 3.73 8.53 -0.76
N VAL A 23 3.02 7.44 -1.00
CA VAL A 23 2.87 6.79 -2.29
C VAL A 23 1.43 6.37 -2.54
N ALA A 24 1.05 6.33 -3.82
CA ALA A 24 -0.15 5.64 -4.29
C ALA A 24 0.23 4.58 -5.32
N PHE A 25 -0.63 3.59 -5.48
CA PHE A 25 -0.41 2.49 -6.42
C PHE A 25 -1.43 2.55 -7.56
N SER A 26 -0.98 2.27 -8.77
CA SER A 26 -1.86 1.98 -9.89
C SER A 26 -1.39 0.76 -10.67
N VAL A 27 -2.28 0.18 -11.45
CA VAL A 27 -2.01 -0.90 -12.40
C VAL A 27 -2.65 -0.55 -13.73
N GLN A 28 -2.08 -1.05 -14.81
CA GLN A 28 -2.71 -1.03 -16.14
C GLN A 28 -3.18 -2.43 -16.50
N LEU A 29 -4.45 -2.56 -16.87
CA LEU A 29 -5.06 -3.81 -17.30
C LEU A 29 -5.86 -3.52 -18.57
N GLU A 30 -5.54 -4.21 -19.67
CA GLU A 30 -6.26 -4.12 -20.95
C GLU A 30 -6.46 -2.67 -21.46
N GLY A 31 -5.44 -1.83 -21.29
CA GLY A 31 -5.46 -0.42 -21.72
C GLY A 31 -6.22 0.52 -20.77
N ARG A 32 -6.70 0.03 -19.63
CA ARG A 32 -7.36 0.83 -18.59
C ARG A 32 -6.45 0.97 -17.36
N SER A 33 -6.50 2.15 -16.74
CA SER A 33 -5.80 2.42 -15.49
C SER A 33 -6.72 2.16 -14.30
N TYR A 34 -6.17 1.54 -13.26
CA TYR A 34 -6.84 1.36 -11.98
C TYR A 34 -5.91 1.80 -10.87
N TYR A 35 -6.44 2.57 -9.91
CA TYR A 35 -5.70 2.96 -8.72
C TYR A 35 -6.19 2.21 -7.48
N MET A 36 -5.27 1.91 -6.58
CA MET A 36 -5.56 1.29 -5.30
C MET A 36 -6.17 2.30 -4.34
N CYS A 37 -7.25 1.93 -3.67
CA CYS A 37 -7.84 2.70 -2.57
C CYS A 37 -8.31 1.79 -1.44
N CYS A 38 -8.44 2.37 -0.26
CA CYS A 38 -8.92 1.68 0.93
C CYS A 38 -10.35 2.15 1.24
N GLU A 39 -11.29 1.22 1.35
CA GLU A 39 -12.69 1.54 1.61
C GLU A 39 -13.18 0.85 2.88
N LYS A 40 -14.13 1.47 3.57
CA LYS A 40 -14.75 0.88 4.76
C LYS A 40 -15.96 0.06 4.34
N GLU A 41 -15.92 -1.24 4.58
CA GLU A 41 -16.99 -2.18 4.31
C GLU A 41 -17.28 -3.00 5.58
N CYS A 42 -18.54 -3.05 6.01
CA CYS A 42 -18.97 -3.81 7.20
C CYS A 42 -18.09 -3.58 8.45
N GLY A 43 -17.57 -2.36 8.63
CA GLY A 43 -16.72 -2.00 9.77
C GLY A 43 -15.23 -2.31 9.60
N GLN A 44 -14.81 -2.91 8.49
CA GLN A 44 -13.42 -3.23 8.17
C GLN A 44 -12.92 -2.36 7.02
N VAL A 45 -11.62 -2.03 7.02
CA VAL A 45 -11.00 -1.33 5.90
C VAL A 45 -10.44 -2.37 4.92
N VAL A 46 -10.85 -2.30 3.66
CA VAL A 46 -10.49 -3.27 2.62
C VAL A 46 -9.80 -2.61 1.43
N VAL A 47 -8.91 -3.35 0.77
CA VAL A 47 -8.23 -2.90 -0.45
C VAL A 47 -9.16 -3.07 -1.65
N ARG A 48 -9.25 -2.02 -2.47
CA ARG A 48 -10.03 -1.97 -3.72
C ARG A 48 -9.19 -1.35 -4.83
N PHE A 49 -9.59 -1.62 -6.07
CA PHE A 49 -9.05 -0.97 -7.26
C PHE A 49 -10.20 -0.27 -7.98
N LYS A 50 -10.05 1.04 -8.19
CA LYS A 50 -11.03 1.87 -8.91
C LYS A 50 -10.48 2.24 -10.27
N GLU A 51 -11.31 2.15 -11.29
CA GLU A 51 -10.96 2.61 -12.63
C GLU A 51 -10.73 4.12 -12.62
N GLY A 52 -9.60 4.55 -13.19
CA GLY A 52 -9.19 5.95 -13.24
C GLY A 52 -7.69 6.14 -13.04
N GLU A 53 -7.29 7.41 -13.13
CA GLU A 53 -5.93 7.85 -12.89
C GLU A 53 -5.73 8.27 -11.44
N VAL A 54 -4.50 8.12 -10.94
CA VAL A 54 -4.15 8.65 -9.62
C VAL A 54 -4.09 10.18 -9.70
N PRO A 55 -4.70 10.93 -8.74
CA PRO A 55 -4.61 12.38 -8.70
C PRO A 55 -3.15 12.88 -8.65
N LYS A 56 -2.83 13.92 -9.43
CA LYS A 56 -1.50 14.56 -9.41
C LYS A 56 -1.21 15.28 -8.11
N GLU A 57 -2.25 15.83 -7.49
CA GLU A 57 -2.18 16.57 -6.23
C GLU A 57 -3.20 16.00 -5.25
N ILE A 58 -2.81 15.97 -3.98
CA ILE A 58 -3.63 15.45 -2.89
C ILE A 58 -3.62 16.54 -1.81
N PRO A 59 -4.69 17.32 -1.66
CA PRO A 59 -4.70 18.51 -0.82
C PRO A 59 -4.73 18.21 0.69
N GLY A 60 -4.79 16.94 1.09
CA GLY A 60 -4.84 16.53 2.48
C GLY A 60 -4.81 15.02 2.66
N GLU A 61 -5.54 14.54 3.66
CA GLU A 61 -5.74 13.12 3.92
C GLU A 61 -6.44 12.42 2.75
N SER A 62 -5.99 11.21 2.41
CA SER A 62 -6.59 10.43 1.32
C SER A 62 -6.49 8.93 1.54
N ASN A 63 -7.56 8.22 1.19
CA ASN A 63 -7.65 6.77 1.33
C ASN A 63 -6.86 5.99 0.25
N ILE A 64 -6.12 6.68 -0.62
CA ILE A 64 -5.26 6.06 -1.65
C ILE A 64 -3.78 6.09 -1.27
N ILE A 65 -3.45 6.79 -0.17
CA ILE A 65 -2.07 7.05 0.23
C ILE A 65 -1.58 6.06 1.26
N PHE A 66 -0.38 5.56 1.00
CA PHE A 66 0.41 4.74 1.89
C PHE A 66 1.76 5.40 2.16
N PHE A 67 2.30 5.24 3.35
CA PHE A 67 3.68 5.62 3.64
C PHE A 67 4.61 4.44 3.37
N LYS A 68 5.44 4.58 2.34
CA LYS A 68 6.56 3.68 2.06
C LYS A 68 7.63 3.86 3.12
N LYS A 69 7.94 2.76 3.82
CA LYS A 69 8.97 2.65 4.85
C LYS A 69 9.89 1.48 4.51
N THR A 70 11.13 1.53 5.00
CA THR A 70 11.98 0.33 5.02
C THR A 70 11.33 -0.73 5.91
N PHE A 71 11.37 -1.99 5.48
CA PHE A 71 10.73 -3.08 6.22
C PHE A 71 11.39 -3.27 7.59
N THR A 72 12.72 -3.35 7.59
CA THR A 72 13.60 -3.37 8.76
C THR A 72 14.80 -2.45 8.52
N SER A 73 15.44 -1.98 9.60
CA SER A 73 16.64 -1.13 9.51
C SER A 73 17.83 -1.82 8.83
N CYS A 74 17.87 -3.15 8.83
CA CYS A 74 18.95 -3.95 8.25
C CYS A 74 18.76 -4.30 6.76
N CYS A 75 17.60 -3.99 6.15
CA CYS A 75 17.32 -4.34 4.76
C CYS A 75 16.87 -3.13 3.94
N SER A 76 17.76 -2.61 3.09
CA SER A 76 17.48 -1.46 2.23
C SER A 76 16.61 -1.77 1.00
N ARG A 77 16.40 -3.06 0.69
CA ARG A 77 15.68 -3.52 -0.52
C ARG A 77 14.28 -4.06 -0.25
N ALA A 78 13.88 -4.14 1.02
CA ALA A 78 12.56 -4.57 1.44
C ALA A 78 11.80 -3.42 2.07
N PHE A 79 10.53 -3.29 1.73
CA PHE A 79 9.68 -2.19 2.15
C PHE A 79 8.40 -2.70 2.83
N LYS A 80 7.78 -1.83 3.61
CA LYS A 80 6.40 -1.94 4.08
C LYS A 80 5.65 -0.65 3.78
N PHE A 81 4.34 -0.76 3.64
CA PHE A 81 3.47 0.33 3.24
C PHE A 81 2.36 0.50 4.26
N GLU A 82 2.43 1.56 5.04
CA GLU A 82 1.44 1.87 6.07
C GLU A 82 0.31 2.72 5.50
N TYR A 83 -0.93 2.38 5.77
CA TYR A 83 -2.09 3.16 5.34
C TYR A 83 -2.09 4.53 6.03
N SER A 84 -2.21 5.60 5.25
CA SER A 84 -2.03 6.96 5.78
C SER A 84 -3.09 7.41 6.78
N LEU A 85 -4.31 6.89 6.68
CA LEU A 85 -5.42 7.28 7.56
C LEU A 85 -5.50 6.45 8.85
N GLU A 86 -4.65 5.42 9.00
CA GLU A 86 -4.69 4.57 10.18
C GLU A 86 -3.31 4.04 10.56
N GLU A 87 -2.70 4.65 11.59
CA GLU A 87 -1.40 4.23 12.13
C GLU A 87 -1.43 2.76 12.55
N GLY A 88 -0.39 2.01 12.19
CA GLY A 88 -0.24 0.59 12.49
C GLY A 88 -0.96 -0.34 11.51
N MET A 89 -1.66 0.18 10.50
CA MET A 89 -2.33 -0.62 9.47
C MET A 89 -1.49 -0.66 8.20
N TYR A 90 -1.12 -1.85 7.73
CA TYR A 90 -0.17 -2.04 6.64
C TYR A 90 -0.74 -2.89 5.51
N LEU A 91 -0.26 -2.67 4.29
CA LEU A 91 -0.44 -3.64 3.21
C LEU A 91 0.27 -4.95 3.58
N ALA A 92 -0.44 -6.06 3.42
CA ALA A 92 0.05 -7.40 3.70
C ALA A 92 -0.51 -8.40 2.69
N PHE A 93 0.11 -9.56 2.61
CA PHE A 93 -0.43 -10.69 1.85
C PHE A 93 -0.96 -11.78 2.78
N GLU A 94 -2.19 -12.21 2.53
CA GLU A 94 -2.84 -13.30 3.22
C GLU A 94 -3.14 -14.47 2.26
N GLN A 95 -3.03 -15.70 2.76
CA GLN A 95 -3.39 -16.90 1.99
C GLN A 95 -4.90 -17.14 2.14
N GLU A 96 -5.62 -17.13 1.01
CA GLU A 96 -7.05 -17.42 0.94
C GLU A 96 -7.25 -18.63 0.00
N GLY A 97 -7.31 -19.83 0.58
CA GLY A 97 -7.32 -21.08 -0.19
C GLY A 97 -6.04 -21.26 -1.01
N TYR A 98 -6.16 -21.30 -2.35
CA TYR A 98 -5.01 -21.35 -3.27
C TYR A 98 -4.55 -19.96 -3.73
N LEU A 99 -5.26 -18.89 -3.35
CA LEU A 99 -4.96 -17.53 -3.75
C LEU A 99 -4.13 -16.83 -2.67
N ARG A 100 -3.29 -15.90 -3.11
CA ARG A 100 -2.60 -14.96 -2.23
C ARG A 100 -3.19 -13.58 -2.45
N LYS A 101 -3.87 -13.05 -1.42
CA LYS A 101 -4.63 -11.81 -1.51
C LYS A 101 -3.85 -10.66 -0.87
N LEU A 102 -3.91 -9.51 -1.51
CA LEU A 102 -3.42 -8.26 -0.94
C LEU A 102 -4.50 -7.68 -0.02
N ILE A 103 -4.16 -7.46 1.24
CA ILE A 103 -5.07 -7.00 2.30
C ILE A 103 -4.46 -5.84 3.10
N LEU A 104 -5.27 -5.25 3.99
CA LEU A 104 -4.77 -4.42 5.09
C LEU A 104 -4.73 -5.24 6.37
N LYS A 105 -3.62 -5.15 7.10
CA LYS A 105 -3.42 -5.82 8.39
C LYS A 105 -3.02 -4.81 9.45
N LYS A 106 -3.74 -4.81 10.58
CA LYS A 106 -3.43 -3.98 11.75
C LYS A 106 -2.45 -4.72 12.66
N LEU A 107 -1.33 -4.08 12.99
CA LEU A 107 -0.42 -4.56 14.03
C LEU A 107 -0.87 -4.06 15.40
N SER A 108 -0.67 -4.89 16.42
CA SER A 108 -1.02 -4.52 17.80
C SER A 108 0.11 -3.71 18.46
N ARG A 109 1.35 -3.86 17.99
CA ARG A 109 2.53 -3.16 18.52
C ARG A 109 3.35 -2.54 17.40
N LYS A 110 3.94 -1.37 17.65
CA LYS A 110 4.73 -0.63 16.63
C LYS A 110 6.00 -1.37 16.20
N ASP A 111 6.60 -2.14 17.12
CA ASP A 111 7.85 -2.87 16.88
C ASP A 111 7.64 -4.29 16.34
N GLU A 112 6.39 -4.67 16.11
CA GLU A 112 6.04 -5.99 15.56
C GLU A 112 6.52 -6.10 14.11
N VAL A 113 7.22 -7.18 13.80
CA VAL A 113 7.69 -7.50 12.44
C VAL A 113 6.87 -8.67 11.92
N ASP A 114 6.12 -8.43 10.85
CA ASP A 114 5.35 -9.44 10.15
C ASP A 114 5.83 -9.55 8.70
N GLU A 115 6.42 -10.70 8.36
CA GLU A 115 6.97 -10.96 7.03
C GLU A 115 5.91 -10.92 5.91
N THR A 116 4.61 -11.03 6.24
CA THR A 116 3.53 -10.88 5.25
C THR A 116 3.41 -9.47 4.67
N MET A 117 3.94 -8.46 5.37
CA MET A 117 3.98 -7.06 4.95
C MET A 117 5.22 -6.72 4.11
N LYS A 118 6.17 -7.66 4.01
CA LYS A 118 7.43 -7.45 3.32
C LYS A 118 7.22 -7.47 1.81
N MET A 119 7.57 -6.36 1.17
CA MET A 119 7.50 -6.21 -0.28
C MET A 119 8.87 -5.86 -0.85
N ASN A 120 9.30 -6.60 -1.85
CA ASN A 120 10.50 -6.28 -2.63
C ASN A 120 10.06 -5.52 -3.88
N LEU A 121 10.70 -4.38 -4.15
CA LEU A 121 10.46 -3.54 -5.32
C LEU A 121 11.54 -3.74 -6.38
#